data_AF-X0WL48-F1
#
_entry.id   AF-X0WL48-F1
#
_cell.length_a   1.000
_cell.length_b   1.000
_cell.length_c   1.000
_cell.angle_alpha   90.00
_cell.angle_beta   90.00
_cell.angle_gamma   90.00
#
_symmetry.space_group_name_H-M   'P 1'
#
loop_
_entity.id
_entity.type
_entity.pdbx_description
1 polymer ?
#
loop_
_entity_poly.entity_id
_entity_poly.type
_entity_poly.pdbx_seq_one_letter_code
_entity_poly.pdbx_strand_id
1 'polypeptide(L)'
;CIDIDEYNFDHTSLVKSIRSHNLPLIVCRSKSGGAHVFLFTRENIPASLMQSKLREMAIILGYEGSEIFPKQTEILVERGDTGNFLNLPYYNEMKGLRYAINDNGAGCTLEEFYKLYDVYARSKKEVEAIKTEKKKIEEAFPGGPPCLNKLATTGFGEGSRNNALFNVAVYYKQAHPDTWEDEIVKANMKFMEPPLSNSEVQQLIKSVNRKGYDKYRCKDAPINAVCQSGLCRTKRFGVGFGEE
;
A
#
# COMPACT_ATOMS: atom_id res chain seq x y z
N CYS A 1 -15.89 -1.03 -2.69
CA CYS A 1 -15.19 -0.73 -1.43
C CYS A 1 -13.80 -1.32 -1.48
N ILE A 2 -12.79 -0.56 -1.05
CA ILE A 2 -11.48 -1.08 -0.64
C ILE A 2 -11.56 -1.26 0.88
N ASP A 3 -11.27 -2.46 1.38
CA ASP A 3 -11.28 -2.77 2.80
C ASP A 3 -9.85 -2.76 3.36
N ILE A 4 -9.57 -1.80 4.24
CA ILE A 4 -8.25 -1.59 4.84
C ILE A 4 -8.35 -1.97 6.32
N ASP A 5 -7.88 -3.18 6.62
CA ASP A 5 -7.84 -3.74 7.97
C ASP A 5 -6.50 -3.44 8.66
N GLU A 6 -6.34 -2.20 9.10
CA GLU A 6 -5.21 -1.75 9.91
C GLU A 6 -5.70 -1.19 11.25
N TYR A 7 -4.97 -1.52 12.33
CA TYR A 7 -5.24 -0.98 13.68
C TYR A 7 -4.63 0.41 13.85
N ASN A 8 -5.23 1.25 14.70
CA ASN A 8 -4.79 2.64 14.95
C ASN A 8 -4.64 3.46 13.66
N PHE A 9 -5.58 3.27 12.73
CA PHE A 9 -5.53 3.85 11.39
C PHE A 9 -5.73 5.38 11.40
N ASP A 10 -4.89 6.11 10.68
CA ASP A 10 -5.04 7.56 10.48
C ASP A 10 -5.94 7.84 9.27
N HIS A 11 -7.25 7.91 9.52
CA HIS A 11 -8.23 8.23 8.49
C HIS A 11 -8.04 9.62 7.88
N THR A 12 -7.51 10.59 8.64
CA THR A 12 -7.33 11.96 8.16
C THR A 12 -6.26 12.00 7.09
N SER A 13 -5.14 11.32 7.30
CA SER A 13 -4.08 11.18 6.30
C SER A 13 -4.55 10.45 5.06
N LEU A 14 -5.38 9.40 5.20
CA LEU A 14 -5.98 8.71 4.06
C LEU A 14 -6.88 9.65 3.24
N VAL A 15 -7.77 10.40 3.89
CA VAL A 15 -8.67 11.34 3.20
C VAL A 15 -7.87 12.41 2.45
N LYS A 16 -6.84 12.98 3.08
CA LYS A 16 -5.92 13.93 2.41
C LYS A 16 -5.24 13.31 1.19
N SER A 17 -4.77 12.07 1.29
CA SER A 17 -4.18 11.33 0.18
C SER A 17 -5.17 11.17 -0.98
N ILE A 18 -6.39 10.70 -0.70
CA ILE A 18 -7.49 10.56 -1.67
C ILE A 18 -7.73 11.88 -2.43
N ARG A 19 -7.81 13.01 -1.71
CA ARG A 19 -8.02 14.32 -2.33
C ARG A 19 -6.83 14.79 -3.15
N SER A 20 -5.60 14.55 -2.68
CA SER A 20 -4.38 14.90 -3.43
C SER A 20 -4.24 14.14 -4.76
N HIS A 21 -4.90 12.98 -4.88
CA HIS A 21 -4.98 12.18 -6.10
C HIS A 21 -6.27 12.44 -6.90
N ASN A 22 -7.09 13.41 -6.51
CA ASN A 22 -8.38 13.74 -7.13
C ASN A 22 -9.31 12.53 -7.27
N LEU A 23 -9.28 11.60 -6.31
CA LEU A 23 -10.09 10.39 -6.34
C LEU A 23 -11.50 10.65 -5.76
N PRO A 24 -12.58 10.23 -6.43
CA PRO A 24 -13.96 10.42 -5.96
C PRO A 24 -14.36 9.35 -4.94
N LEU A 25 -13.57 9.22 -3.87
CA LEU A 25 -13.77 8.23 -2.81
C LEU A 25 -14.30 8.86 -1.53
N ILE A 26 -15.13 8.11 -0.82
CA ILE A 26 -15.63 8.42 0.52
C ILE A 26 -15.07 7.39 1.49
N VAL A 27 -14.45 7.86 2.58
CA VAL A 27 -13.92 7.00 3.64
C VAL A 27 -14.97 6.84 4.72
N CYS A 28 -15.25 5.60 5.11
CA CYS A 28 -16.00 5.28 6.32
C CYS A 28 -15.11 4.51 7.29
N ARG A 29 -15.27 4.77 8.58
CA ARG A 29 -14.60 3.98 9.62
C ARG A 29 -15.15 2.53 9.61
N SER A 30 -14.28 1.53 9.66
CA SER A 30 -14.71 0.14 9.80
C SER A 30 -15.09 -0.17 11.27
N LYS A 31 -15.64 -1.37 11.53
CA LYS A 31 -15.92 -1.79 12.92
C LYS A 31 -14.64 -1.99 13.72
N SER A 32 -13.62 -2.60 13.11
CA SER A 32 -12.30 -2.88 13.69
C SER A 32 -11.48 -1.62 13.95
N GLY A 33 -11.84 -0.49 13.32
CA GLY A 33 -11.11 0.78 13.44
C GLY A 33 -10.24 1.11 12.22
N GLY A 34 -10.15 0.20 11.26
CA GLY A 34 -9.60 0.47 9.92
C GLY A 34 -10.55 1.31 9.05
N ALA A 35 -10.44 1.19 7.73
CA ALA A 35 -11.15 2.04 6.78
C ALA A 35 -11.85 1.24 5.67
N HIS A 36 -13.14 1.54 5.46
CA HIS A 36 -13.88 1.14 4.27
C HIS A 36 -13.90 2.32 3.29
N VAL A 37 -13.25 2.18 2.15
CA VAL A 37 -13.13 3.26 1.14
C VAL A 37 -14.07 2.97 -0.03
N PHE A 38 -15.11 3.78 -0.18
CA PHE A 38 -16.18 3.57 -1.15
C PHE A 38 -16.04 4.47 -2.37
N LEU A 39 -16.19 3.86 -3.56
CA LEU A 39 -16.57 4.56 -4.79
C LEU A 39 -18.08 4.39 -4.95
N PHE A 40 -18.84 5.46 -4.75
CA PHE A 40 -20.30 5.44 -4.90
C PHE A 40 -20.68 5.73 -6.35
N THR A 41 -21.70 5.01 -6.85
CA THR A 41 -22.28 5.27 -8.16
C THR A 41 -23.73 5.70 -8.05
N ARG A 42 -24.19 6.51 -9.01
CA ARG A 42 -25.61 6.94 -9.12
C ARG A 42 -26.48 5.94 -9.87
N GLU A 43 -25.86 4.98 -10.53
CA GLU A 43 -26.49 3.93 -11.31
C GLU A 43 -25.76 2.60 -11.10
N ASN A 44 -26.42 1.50 -11.45
CA ASN A 44 -25.80 0.19 -11.43
C ASN A 44 -24.73 0.09 -12.51
N ILE A 45 -23.53 -0.37 -12.14
CA ILE A 45 -22.42 -0.59 -13.06
C ILE A 45 -21.96 -2.05 -12.99
N PRO A 46 -21.29 -2.57 -14.04
CA PRO A 46 -20.70 -3.90 -13.98
C PRO A 46 -19.74 -4.05 -12.79
N ALA A 47 -19.87 -5.14 -12.04
CA ALA A 47 -19.02 -5.42 -10.89
C ALA A 47 -17.54 -5.51 -11.28
N SER A 48 -17.23 -6.03 -12.48
CA SER A 48 -15.89 -6.06 -13.05
C SER A 48 -15.27 -4.66 -13.22
N LEU A 49 -16.04 -3.68 -13.71
CA LEU A 49 -15.60 -2.29 -13.84
C LEU A 49 -15.31 -1.68 -12.46
N MET A 50 -16.23 -1.87 -11.50
CA MET A 50 -16.05 -1.40 -10.13
C MET A 50 -14.78 -1.98 -9.49
N GLN A 51 -14.58 -3.30 -9.59
CA GLN A 51 -13.39 -3.95 -9.05
C GLN A 51 -12.10 -3.44 -9.70
N SER A 52 -12.08 -3.28 -11.03
CA SER A 52 -10.90 -2.77 -11.75
C SER A 52 -10.48 -1.40 -11.21
N LYS A 53 -11.44 -0.47 -11.11
CA LYS A 53 -11.19 0.89 -10.65
C LYS A 53 -10.77 0.95 -9.19
N LEU A 54 -11.40 0.18 -8.32
CA LEU A 54 -11.02 0.11 -6.91
C LEU A 54 -9.62 -0.49 -6.71
N ARG A 55 -9.21 -1.49 -7.51
CA ARG A 55 -7.84 -2.03 -7.47
C ARG A 55 -6.81 -0.98 -7.90
N GLU A 56 -7.08 -0.26 -9.00
CA GLU A 56 -6.22 0.84 -9.45
C GLU A 56 -6.06 1.92 -8.36
N MET A 57 -7.16 2.31 -7.72
CA MET A 57 -7.16 3.27 -6.62
C MET A 57 -6.45 2.74 -5.37
N ALA A 58 -6.62 1.46 -5.02
CA ALA A 58 -5.93 0.84 -3.90
C ALA A 58 -4.41 0.89 -4.07
N ILE A 59 -3.92 0.60 -5.28
CA ILE A 59 -2.49 0.73 -5.63
C ILE A 59 -2.01 2.17 -5.46
N ILE A 60 -2.75 3.15 -5.99
CA ILE A 60 -2.40 4.57 -5.87
C ILE A 60 -2.30 5.00 -4.41
N LEU A 61 -3.23 4.54 -3.57
CA LEU A 61 -3.29 4.88 -2.16
C LEU A 61 -2.28 4.11 -1.30
N GLY A 62 -1.54 3.14 -1.87
CA GLY A 62 -0.56 2.34 -1.16
C GLY A 62 -1.12 1.14 -0.40
N TYR A 63 -2.37 0.76 -0.69
CA TYR A 63 -3.09 -0.37 -0.07
C TYR A 63 -3.32 -1.50 -1.09
N GLU A 64 -2.31 -1.78 -1.91
CA GLU A 64 -2.33 -2.94 -2.81
C GLU A 64 -2.49 -4.24 -1.99
N GLY A 65 -3.39 -5.12 -2.44
CA GLY A 65 -3.70 -6.36 -1.73
C GLY A 65 -4.85 -6.26 -0.73
N SER A 66 -5.37 -5.06 -0.44
CA SER A 66 -6.62 -4.89 0.30
C SER A 66 -7.79 -5.63 -0.35
N GLU A 67 -8.75 -6.06 0.46
CA GLU A 67 -9.95 -6.72 -0.05
C GLU A 67 -10.80 -5.74 -0.86
N ILE A 68 -11.35 -6.20 -1.98
CA ILE A 68 -12.17 -5.39 -2.89
C ILE A 68 -13.59 -5.93 -2.93
N PHE A 69 -14.56 -5.02 -2.79
CA PHE A 69 -15.99 -5.29 -2.90
C PHE A 69 -16.63 -4.49 -4.04
N PRO A 70 -17.54 -5.08 -4.83
CA PRO A 70 -18.12 -6.42 -4.68
C PRO A 70 -17.07 -7.52 -4.90
N LYS A 71 -17.18 -8.63 -4.15
CA LYS A 71 -16.21 -9.75 -4.23
C LYS A 71 -16.40 -10.57 -5.50
N GLN A 72 -17.65 -10.87 -5.80
CA GLN A 72 -18.04 -11.58 -7.00
C GLN A 72 -18.33 -10.60 -8.13
N THR A 73 -17.97 -10.96 -9.36
CA THR A 73 -18.38 -10.25 -10.57
C THR A 73 -19.75 -10.71 -11.07
N GLU A 74 -20.17 -11.91 -10.68
CA GLU A 74 -21.43 -12.56 -11.04
C GLU A 74 -21.89 -13.47 -9.88
N ILE A 75 -23.20 -13.65 -9.74
CA ILE A 75 -23.79 -14.60 -8.77
C ILE A 75 -24.62 -15.60 -9.56
N LEU A 76 -24.23 -16.87 -9.54
CA LEU A 76 -24.96 -17.94 -10.23
C LEU A 76 -25.96 -18.57 -9.26
N VAL A 77 -27.15 -17.97 -9.19
CA VAL A 77 -28.21 -18.40 -8.27
C VAL A 77 -28.58 -19.87 -8.47
N GLU A 78 -28.56 -20.37 -9.72
CA GLU A 78 -28.86 -21.77 -10.05
C GLU A 78 -27.89 -22.78 -9.42
N ARG A 79 -26.67 -22.36 -9.10
CA ARG A 79 -25.67 -23.18 -8.38
C ARG A 79 -25.80 -23.09 -6.87
N GLY A 80 -26.73 -22.28 -6.36
CA GLY A 80 -26.84 -21.98 -4.93
C GLY A 80 -25.81 -20.97 -4.43
N ASP A 81 -25.17 -20.21 -5.33
CA ASP A 81 -24.19 -19.20 -4.93
C ASP A 81 -24.86 -18.13 -4.06
N THR A 82 -24.21 -17.80 -2.95
CA THR A 82 -24.59 -16.66 -2.11
C THR A 82 -23.56 -15.53 -2.25
N GLY A 83 -24.03 -14.30 -2.39
CA GLY A 83 -23.17 -13.13 -2.51
C GLY A 83 -22.44 -12.84 -1.20
N ASN A 84 -21.21 -12.33 -1.28
CA ASN A 84 -20.56 -11.74 -0.12
C ASN A 84 -21.13 -10.35 0.12
N PHE A 85 -21.10 -9.91 1.38
CA PHE A 85 -21.67 -8.63 1.78
C PHE A 85 -20.69 -7.81 2.61
N LEU A 86 -20.92 -6.50 2.61
CA LEU A 86 -20.38 -5.58 3.60
C LEU A 86 -21.53 -5.00 4.41
N ASN A 87 -21.25 -4.67 5.65
CA ASN A 87 -22.20 -3.92 6.47
C ASN A 87 -22.32 -2.50 5.93
N LEU A 88 -23.57 -2.04 5.76
CA LEU A 88 -23.85 -0.67 5.35
C LEU A 88 -23.32 0.32 6.41
N PRO A 89 -22.67 1.43 5.99
CA PRO A 89 -22.43 2.56 6.88
C PRO A 89 -23.74 3.08 7.48
N TYR A 90 -23.66 3.70 8.66
CA TYR A 90 -24.81 4.28 9.37
C TYR A 90 -25.92 3.29 9.76
N TYR A 91 -25.63 1.99 9.87
CA TYR A 91 -26.54 1.08 10.57
C TYR A 91 -26.70 1.55 12.03
N ASN A 92 -27.94 1.79 12.46
CA ASN A 92 -28.29 2.47 13.72
C ASN A 92 -27.77 3.93 13.79
N GLU A 93 -27.81 4.63 12.64
CA GLU A 93 -27.47 6.05 12.49
C GLU A 93 -26.06 6.34 13.03
N MET A 94 -25.94 7.30 13.96
CA MET A 94 -24.70 7.73 14.60
C MET A 94 -24.33 6.94 15.85
N LYS A 95 -25.19 6.01 16.30
CA LYS A 95 -24.89 5.15 17.46
C LYS A 95 -23.90 4.03 17.10
N GLY A 96 -23.73 3.79 15.80
CA GLY A 96 -22.75 2.85 15.27
C GLY A 96 -21.34 3.42 15.15
N LEU A 97 -20.39 2.54 14.83
CA LEU A 97 -18.99 2.88 14.63
C LEU A 97 -18.62 3.14 13.15
N ARG A 98 -19.59 2.98 12.24
CA ARG A 98 -19.40 3.05 10.79
C ARG A 98 -20.01 4.33 10.23
N TYR A 99 -19.32 5.43 10.40
CA TYR A 99 -19.69 6.74 9.84
C TYR A 99 -18.64 7.17 8.81
N ALA A 100 -19.05 8.03 7.88
CA ALA A 100 -18.14 8.66 6.93
C ALA A 100 -17.24 9.68 7.61
N ILE A 101 -16.10 9.96 7.00
CA ILE A 101 -15.10 10.91 7.48
C ILE A 101 -14.95 12.00 6.42
N ASN A 102 -15.09 13.26 6.82
CA ASN A 102 -14.99 14.40 5.91
C ASN A 102 -13.53 14.78 5.63
N ASP A 103 -13.36 15.77 4.75
CA ASP A 103 -12.05 16.25 4.31
C ASP A 103 -11.21 16.89 5.43
N ASN A 104 -11.83 17.23 6.56
CA ASN A 104 -11.15 17.72 7.76
C ASN A 104 -10.77 16.59 8.74
N GLY A 105 -11.09 15.33 8.42
CA GLY A 105 -10.82 14.18 9.28
C GLY A 105 -11.86 13.93 10.38
N ALA A 106 -12.97 14.68 10.39
CA ALA A 106 -14.03 14.50 11.38
C ALA A 106 -15.10 13.51 10.90
N GLY A 107 -15.71 12.77 11.84
CA GLY A 107 -16.85 11.91 11.57
C GLY A 107 -18.08 12.72 11.17
N CYS A 108 -18.78 12.27 10.14
CA CYS A 108 -19.95 12.93 9.56
C CYS A 108 -21.26 12.38 10.13
N THR A 109 -22.27 13.24 10.27
CA THR A 109 -23.67 12.78 10.42
C THR A 109 -24.18 12.12 9.14
N LEU A 110 -25.37 11.52 9.20
CA LEU A 110 -26.00 10.93 8.01
C LEU A 110 -26.33 11.99 6.94
N GLU A 111 -26.78 13.17 7.36
CA GLU A 111 -27.08 14.30 6.47
C GLU A 111 -25.80 14.84 5.81
N GLU A 112 -24.70 14.91 6.57
CA GLU A 112 -23.40 15.29 6.02
C GLU A 112 -22.86 14.23 5.06
N PHE A 113 -23.11 12.96 5.32
CA PHE A 113 -22.80 11.89 4.37
C PHE A 113 -23.54 12.04 3.04
N TYR A 114 -24.82 12.42 3.05
CA TYR A 114 -25.52 12.69 1.78
C TYR A 114 -24.89 13.83 1.00
N LYS A 115 -24.41 14.88 1.67
CA LYS A 115 -23.64 15.95 0.99
C LYS A 115 -22.34 15.42 0.38
N LEU A 116 -21.62 14.53 1.08
CA LEU A 116 -20.44 13.86 0.51
C LEU A 116 -20.82 12.99 -0.70
N TYR A 117 -21.94 12.27 -0.62
CA TYR A 117 -22.45 11.47 -1.74
C TYR A 117 -22.74 12.34 -2.96
N ASP A 118 -23.42 13.46 -2.80
CA ASP A 118 -23.74 14.38 -3.90
C ASP A 118 -22.49 14.88 -4.60
N VAL A 119 -21.44 15.18 -3.83
CA VAL A 119 -20.15 15.65 -4.33
C VAL A 119 -19.36 14.53 -5.00
N TYR A 120 -19.25 13.35 -4.40
CA TYR A 120 -18.28 12.34 -4.82
C TYR A 120 -18.86 11.20 -5.65
N ALA A 121 -20.15 10.87 -5.54
CA ALA A 121 -20.75 9.82 -6.36
C ALA A 121 -20.57 10.09 -7.85
N ARG A 122 -20.42 9.04 -8.66
CA ARG A 122 -20.15 9.11 -10.10
C ARG A 122 -21.19 8.34 -10.91
N SER A 123 -21.47 8.80 -12.13
CA SER A 123 -22.14 8.00 -13.17
C SER A 123 -21.19 6.94 -13.74
N LYS A 124 -21.72 5.95 -14.47
CA LYS A 124 -20.93 4.92 -15.15
C LYS A 124 -19.88 5.53 -16.07
N LYS A 125 -20.28 6.50 -16.89
CA LYS A 125 -19.38 7.20 -17.82
C LYS A 125 -18.25 7.93 -17.08
N GLU A 126 -18.57 8.56 -15.96
CA GLU A 126 -17.55 9.21 -15.13
C GLU A 126 -16.59 8.20 -14.50
N VAL A 127 -17.07 7.04 -14.05
CA VAL A 127 -16.23 5.94 -13.52
C VAL A 127 -15.28 5.41 -14.59
N GLU A 128 -15.77 5.18 -15.80
CA GLU A 128 -14.94 4.75 -16.95
C GLU A 128 -13.87 5.79 -17.29
N ALA A 129 -14.22 7.08 -17.17
CA ALA A 129 -13.32 8.20 -17.44
C ALA A 129 -12.30 8.49 -16.33
N ILE A 130 -12.38 7.83 -15.16
CA ILE A 130 -11.39 8.02 -14.08
C ILE A 130 -10.02 7.57 -14.60
N LYS A 131 -9.16 8.56 -14.86
CA LYS A 131 -7.75 8.35 -15.17
C LYS A 131 -6.97 8.24 -13.87
N THR A 132 -6.58 7.03 -13.54
CA THR A 132 -5.65 6.75 -12.45
C THR A 132 -4.24 6.92 -12.99
N GLU A 133 -3.71 8.14 -12.96
CA GLU A 133 -2.28 8.34 -13.18
C GLU A 133 -1.55 7.70 -12.00
N LYS A 134 -0.91 6.55 -12.24
CA LYS A 134 0.15 6.09 -11.36
C LYS A 134 1.21 7.18 -11.41
N LYS A 135 1.22 8.08 -10.42
CA LYS A 135 2.43 8.89 -10.17
C LYS A 135 3.54 7.86 -10.11
N LYS A 136 4.50 7.95 -11.05
CA LYS A 136 5.74 7.19 -10.93
C LYS A 136 6.34 7.64 -9.61
N ILE A 137 6.09 6.89 -8.55
CA ILE A 137 6.89 6.98 -7.36
C ILE A 137 8.26 6.58 -7.87
N GLU A 138 9.22 7.49 -7.84
CA GLU A 138 10.62 7.12 -8.09
C GLU A 138 10.98 6.09 -7.02
N GLU A 139 10.96 4.82 -7.42
CA GLU A 139 11.45 3.73 -6.60
C GLU A 139 12.94 3.99 -6.37
N ALA A 140 13.33 4.17 -5.11
CA ALA A 140 14.74 4.28 -4.74
C ALA A 140 15.53 3.02 -5.12
N PHE A 141 14.83 1.89 -5.20
CA PHE A 141 15.32 0.58 -5.61
C PHE A 141 14.40 0.00 -6.69
N PRO A 142 14.56 0.38 -7.97
CA PRO A 142 13.69 -0.04 -9.06
C PRO A 142 13.58 -1.57 -9.20
N GLY A 143 12.35 -2.09 -9.14
CA GLY A 143 12.11 -3.53 -9.21
C GLY A 143 12.64 -4.31 -8.00
N GLY A 144 13.04 -3.62 -6.94
CA GLY A 144 13.47 -4.17 -5.67
C GLY A 144 12.32 -4.42 -4.68
N PRO A 145 12.64 -4.92 -3.48
CA PRO A 145 11.66 -5.19 -2.44
C PRO A 145 10.82 -3.95 -2.07
N PRO A 146 9.49 -4.08 -1.90
CA PRO A 146 8.62 -2.96 -1.55
C PRO A 146 8.95 -2.36 -0.18
N CYS A 147 9.43 -3.18 0.77
CA CYS A 147 9.89 -2.72 2.07
C CYS A 147 11.07 -1.75 1.98
N LEU A 148 12.04 -1.99 1.10
CA LEU A 148 13.20 -1.10 0.91
C LEU A 148 12.77 0.23 0.28
N ASN A 149 11.91 0.18 -0.74
CA ASN A 149 11.36 1.39 -1.35
C ASN A 149 10.55 2.22 -0.35
N LYS A 150 9.75 1.57 0.51
CA LYS A 150 9.00 2.26 1.57
C LYS A 150 9.92 2.94 2.57
N LEU A 151 10.92 2.24 3.09
CA LEU A 151 11.84 2.79 4.10
C LEU A 151 12.74 3.91 3.52
N ALA A 152 13.10 3.84 2.25
CA ALA A 152 13.87 4.90 1.59
C ALA A 152 13.14 6.25 1.55
N THR A 153 11.80 6.28 1.66
CA THR A 153 11.04 7.53 1.70
C THR A 153 11.22 8.33 3.00
N THR A 154 11.56 7.64 4.11
CA THR A 154 11.74 8.25 5.43
C THR A 154 13.20 8.26 5.89
N GLY A 155 14.06 7.48 5.23
CA GLY A 155 15.43 7.20 5.67
C GLY A 155 15.47 6.11 6.75
N PHE A 156 16.68 5.65 7.06
CA PHE A 156 16.95 4.61 8.05
C PHE A 156 17.65 5.21 9.28
N GLY A 157 16.96 5.23 10.42
CA GLY A 157 17.46 5.82 11.67
C GLY A 157 18.31 4.88 12.54
N GLU A 158 18.94 5.46 13.57
CA GLU A 158 19.81 4.76 14.54
C GLU A 158 19.19 3.49 15.14
N GLY A 159 20.03 2.47 15.32
CA GLY A 159 19.63 1.13 15.79
C GLY A 159 19.16 0.18 14.67
N SER A 160 18.74 0.70 13.51
CA SER A 160 18.22 -0.11 12.40
C SER A 160 19.08 -0.07 11.12
N ARG A 161 20.04 0.86 11.06
CA ARG A 161 20.85 1.18 9.86
C ARG A 161 21.66 0.02 9.32
N ASN A 162 22.34 -0.73 10.19
CA ASN A 162 23.17 -1.88 9.78
C ASN A 162 22.34 -2.95 9.04
N ASN A 163 21.19 -3.32 9.60
CA ASN A 163 20.33 -4.31 8.97
C ASN A 163 19.64 -3.77 7.72
N ALA A 164 19.27 -2.49 7.72
CA ALA A 164 18.74 -1.82 6.53
C ALA A 164 19.74 -1.82 5.37
N LEU A 165 20.96 -1.34 5.61
CA LEU A 165 22.02 -1.29 4.60
C LEU A 165 22.38 -2.70 4.10
N PHE A 166 22.26 -3.73 4.94
CA PHE A 166 22.47 -5.12 4.53
C PHE A 166 21.47 -5.57 3.48
N ASN A 167 20.18 -5.24 3.66
CA ASN A 167 19.16 -5.59 2.68
C ASN A 167 19.31 -4.76 1.40
N VAL A 168 19.70 -3.48 1.51
CA VAL A 168 20.05 -2.64 0.35
C VAL A 168 21.23 -3.23 -0.43
N ALA A 169 22.22 -3.77 0.27
CA ALA A 169 23.37 -4.43 -0.31
C ALA A 169 22.98 -5.70 -1.08
N VAL A 170 22.09 -6.53 -0.53
CA VAL A 170 21.54 -7.70 -1.23
C VAL A 170 20.82 -7.28 -2.52
N TYR A 171 20.03 -6.21 -2.48
CA TYR A 171 19.38 -5.65 -3.67
C TYR A 171 20.39 -5.23 -4.73
N TYR A 172 21.39 -4.42 -4.38
CA TYR A 172 22.38 -3.95 -5.37
C TYR A 172 23.22 -5.10 -5.92
N LYS A 173 23.53 -6.11 -5.11
CA LYS A 173 24.23 -7.31 -5.60
C LYS A 173 23.45 -8.06 -6.67
N GLN A 174 22.12 -8.03 -6.60
CA GLN A 174 21.24 -8.62 -7.63
C GLN A 174 21.04 -7.68 -8.83
N ALA A 175 20.87 -6.39 -8.60
CA ALA A 175 20.52 -5.41 -9.64
C ALA A 175 21.73 -4.90 -10.43
N HIS A 176 22.87 -4.71 -9.77
CA HIS A 176 24.12 -4.14 -10.30
C HIS A 176 25.33 -4.99 -9.83
N PRO A 177 25.43 -6.27 -10.20
CA PRO A 177 26.40 -7.22 -9.65
C PRO A 177 27.87 -6.79 -9.78
N ASP A 178 28.21 -5.99 -10.79
CA ASP A 178 29.59 -5.56 -11.03
C ASP A 178 30.00 -4.32 -10.21
N THR A 179 29.03 -3.52 -9.76
CA THR A 179 29.28 -2.22 -9.10
C THR A 179 28.58 -2.08 -7.75
N TRP A 180 28.00 -3.15 -7.22
CA TRP A 180 27.16 -3.11 -6.02
C TRP A 180 27.88 -2.58 -4.77
N GLU A 181 29.19 -2.82 -4.64
CA GLU A 181 29.99 -2.31 -3.52
C GLU A 181 30.06 -0.77 -3.51
N ASP A 182 30.25 -0.16 -4.67
CA ASP A 182 30.23 1.31 -4.83
C ASP A 182 28.83 1.88 -4.61
N GLU A 183 27.79 1.19 -5.08
CA GLU A 183 26.40 1.60 -4.88
C GLU A 183 25.99 1.57 -3.40
N ILE A 184 26.53 0.64 -2.60
CA ILE A 184 26.31 0.62 -1.14
C ILE A 184 26.90 1.86 -0.48
N VAL A 185 28.09 2.30 -0.87
CA VAL A 185 28.71 3.50 -0.31
C VAL A 185 27.83 4.73 -0.58
N LYS A 186 27.33 4.87 -1.82
CA LYS A 186 26.38 5.93 -2.18
C LYS A 186 25.08 5.84 -1.39
N ALA A 187 24.52 4.63 -1.24
CA ALA A 187 23.28 4.41 -0.52
C ALA A 187 23.41 4.66 0.99
N ASN A 188 24.57 4.36 1.58
CA ASN A 188 24.88 4.68 2.97
C ASN A 188 24.78 6.19 3.21
N MET A 189 25.43 6.98 2.34
CA MET A 189 25.39 8.44 2.44
C MET A 189 24.00 9.03 2.14
N LYS A 190 23.21 8.38 1.29
CA LYS A 190 21.90 8.88 0.85
C LYS A 190 20.76 8.55 1.82
N PHE A 191 20.76 7.35 2.41
CA PHE A 191 19.59 6.82 3.12
C PHE A 191 19.80 6.57 4.61
N MET A 192 21.04 6.47 5.10
CA MET A 192 21.33 6.16 6.51
C MET A 192 21.54 7.45 7.31
N GLU A 193 20.85 7.59 8.43
CA GLU A 193 20.92 8.76 9.31
C GLU A 193 21.28 8.36 10.75
N PRO A 194 22.51 8.67 11.23
CA PRO A 194 23.66 9.14 10.44
C PRO A 194 24.22 8.02 9.53
N PRO A 195 25.11 8.34 8.56
CA PRO A 195 25.79 7.31 7.79
C PRO A 195 26.60 6.35 8.66
N LEU A 196 26.72 5.09 8.23
CA LEU A 196 27.65 4.14 8.85
C LEU A 196 29.09 4.55 8.56
N SER A 197 29.99 4.21 9.48
CA SER A 197 31.43 4.38 9.28
C SER A 197 31.97 3.47 8.16
N ASN A 198 33.10 3.84 7.58
CA ASN A 198 33.73 3.02 6.54
C ASN A 198 34.04 1.59 7.02
N SER A 199 34.47 1.41 8.28
CA SER A 199 34.73 0.09 8.83
C SER A 199 33.48 -0.78 8.90
N GLU A 200 32.32 -0.22 9.27
CA GLU A 200 31.05 -0.94 9.31
C GLU A 200 30.59 -1.32 7.90
N VAL A 201 30.69 -0.38 6.94
CA VAL A 201 30.34 -0.65 5.53
C VAL A 201 31.19 -1.79 4.96
N GLN A 202 32.50 -1.78 5.21
CA GLN A 202 33.41 -2.83 4.75
C GLN A 202 33.12 -4.20 5.40
N GLN A 203 32.73 -4.23 6.68
CA GLN A 203 32.31 -5.47 7.35
C GLN A 203 31.00 -6.02 6.76
N LEU A 204 30.07 -5.14 6.40
CA LEU A 204 28.82 -5.48 5.77
C LEU A 204 29.04 -6.07 4.37
N ILE A 205 29.89 -5.44 3.55
CA ILE A 205 30.28 -5.95 2.22
C ILE A 205 30.85 -7.36 2.34
N LYS A 206 31.78 -7.60 3.27
CA LYS A 206 32.33 -8.93 3.55
C LYS A 206 31.24 -9.95 3.93
N SER A 207 30.27 -9.52 4.73
CA SER A 207 29.16 -10.37 5.18
C SER A 207 28.25 -10.78 4.01
N VAL A 208 27.92 -9.86 3.11
CA VAL A 208 27.08 -10.11 1.92
C VAL A 208 27.83 -10.95 0.87
N ASN A 209 29.17 -10.90 0.83
CA ASN A 209 29.98 -11.77 -0.01
C ASN A 209 30.11 -13.21 0.51
N ARG A 210 29.75 -13.48 1.77
CA ARG A 210 29.77 -14.84 2.30
C ARG A 210 28.62 -15.66 1.70
N LYS A 211 28.96 -16.82 1.12
CA LYS A 211 27.98 -17.75 0.53
C LYS A 211 26.88 -18.10 1.56
N GLY A 212 25.61 -17.92 1.17
CA GLY A 212 24.44 -18.21 2.00
C GLY A 212 24.01 -17.06 2.91
N TYR A 213 24.76 -15.97 2.97
CA TYR A 213 24.40 -14.74 3.69
C TYR A 213 23.85 -13.66 2.75
N ASP A 214 23.88 -13.88 1.44
CA ASP A 214 23.39 -13.00 0.38
C ASP A 214 21.86 -12.97 0.23
N LYS A 215 21.13 -13.21 1.34
CA LYS A 215 19.67 -13.24 1.37
C LYS A 215 19.09 -12.08 2.19
N TYR A 216 17.91 -11.62 1.79
CA TYR A 216 17.17 -10.61 2.53
C TYR A 216 16.83 -11.09 3.95
N ARG A 217 17.03 -10.20 4.93
CA ARG A 217 16.74 -10.42 6.35
C ARG A 217 15.34 -9.94 6.69
N CYS A 218 14.34 -10.55 6.05
CA CYS A 218 12.95 -10.06 6.10
C CYS A 218 12.29 -10.09 7.49
N LYS A 219 12.81 -10.93 8.40
CA LYS A 219 12.26 -11.10 9.75
C LYS A 219 12.85 -10.11 10.77
N ASP A 220 13.91 -9.42 10.38
CA ASP A 220 14.65 -8.53 11.27
C ASP A 220 14.18 -7.08 11.09
N ALA A 221 14.18 -6.31 12.17
CA ALA A 221 13.89 -4.87 12.13
C ALA A 221 14.97 -4.15 11.31
N PRO A 222 14.64 -3.15 10.47
CA PRO A 222 13.32 -2.53 10.31
C PRO A 222 12.44 -3.19 9.23
N ILE A 223 12.90 -4.25 8.57
CA ILE A 223 12.23 -4.83 7.39
C ILE A 223 10.89 -5.48 7.74
N ASN A 224 10.84 -6.19 8.86
CA ASN A 224 9.64 -6.92 9.31
C ASN A 224 8.40 -6.02 9.49
N ALA A 225 8.58 -4.77 9.91
CA ALA A 225 7.50 -3.83 10.19
C ALA A 225 6.78 -3.34 8.92
N VAL A 226 7.42 -3.43 7.76
CA VAL A 226 6.89 -2.94 6.47
C VAL A 226 6.93 -4.02 5.38
N CYS A 227 7.04 -5.28 5.78
CA CYS A 227 7.21 -6.39 4.86
C CYS A 227 5.90 -6.70 4.13
N GLN A 228 5.95 -6.67 2.78
CA GLN A 228 4.85 -7.08 1.91
C GLN A 228 5.31 -8.28 1.08
N SER A 229 5.36 -9.47 1.69
CA SER A 229 5.99 -10.66 1.10
C SER A 229 5.34 -11.13 -0.20
N GLY A 230 4.01 -11.02 -0.31
CA GLY A 230 3.26 -11.33 -1.53
C GLY A 230 3.71 -10.48 -2.71
N LEU A 231 3.72 -9.15 -2.55
CA LEU A 231 4.20 -8.21 -3.56
C LEU A 231 5.70 -8.34 -3.82
N CYS A 232 6.50 -8.62 -2.78
CA CYS A 232 7.94 -8.78 -2.92
C CYS A 232 8.31 -9.90 -3.90
N ARG A 233 7.61 -11.04 -3.85
CA ARG A 233 7.86 -12.18 -4.76
C ARG A 233 7.61 -11.87 -6.24
N THR A 234 6.80 -10.85 -6.55
CA THR A 234 6.54 -10.44 -7.93
C THR A 234 7.57 -9.45 -8.48
N LYS A 235 8.48 -8.96 -7.62
CA LYS A 235 9.51 -7.98 -7.99
C LYS A 235 10.75 -8.71 -8.52
N ARG A 236 11.35 -8.18 -9.60
CA ARG A 236 12.52 -8.77 -10.28
C ARG A 236 13.70 -9.04 -9.34
N PHE A 237 13.91 -8.16 -8.35
CA PHE A 237 14.97 -8.29 -7.37
C PHE A 237 14.38 -8.56 -5.97
N GLY A 238 13.19 -9.16 -5.92
CA GLY A 238 12.53 -9.55 -4.69
C GLY A 238 13.01 -10.90 -4.16
N VAL A 239 12.41 -11.34 -3.04
CA VAL A 239 12.73 -12.65 -2.45
C VAL A 239 12.23 -13.76 -3.36
N GLY A 240 13.11 -14.72 -3.69
CA GLY A 240 12.76 -15.94 -4.42
C GLY A 240 12.43 -15.73 -5.90
N PHE A 241 12.76 -14.57 -6.48
CA PHE A 241 12.56 -14.33 -7.90
C PHE A 241 13.48 -15.25 -8.73
N GLY A 242 12.88 -16.14 -9.53
CA GLY A 242 13.61 -17.11 -10.35
C GLY A 242 14.00 -18.42 -9.63
N GLU A 243 13.60 -18.61 -8.37
CA GLU A 243 13.67 -19.90 -7.67
C GLU A 243 12.35 -20.65 -7.89
N GLU A 244 12.19 -21.30 -9.05
CA GLU A 244 11.24 -22.41 -9.27
C GLU A 244 11.93 -23.76 -9.03
#